data_AF-A0A822Y7E2-F1
#
_entry.id   AF-A0A822Y7E2-F1
#
_cell.length_a   1.000
_cell.length_b   1.000
_cell.length_c   1.000
_cell.angle_alpha   90.00
_cell.angle_beta   90.00
_cell.angle_gamma   90.00
#
_symmetry.space_group_name_H-M   'P 1'
#
loop_
_entity.id
_entity.type
_entity.pdbx_description
1 polymer ?
#
loop_
_entity_poly.entity_id
_entity_poly.type
_entity_poly.pdbx_seq_one_letter_code
_entity_poly.pdbx_strand_id
1 'polypeptide(L)' 'MGMAEPSHCAVFPAQNIWEDFLYFAKIYFRSFGDLVKFWSSLNEPNAYALYVHLRGLYPPGHCSEIEVVK' A
#
# COMPACT_ATOMS: atom_id res chain seq x y z
N MET A 1 1.65 -26.10 -26.51
CA MET A 1 0.99 -26.34 -25.21
C MET A 1 2.06 -26.65 -24.19
N GLY A 2 2.47 -25.66 -23.42
CA GLY A 2 3.42 -25.80 -22.31
C GLY A 2 3.19 -24.61 -21.40
N MET A 3 2.69 -24.88 -20.19
CA MET A 3 2.53 -23.89 -19.13
C MET A 3 3.77 -23.91 -18.22
N ALA A 4 3.93 -22.81 -17.46
CA ALA A 4 5.00 -22.42 -16.53
C ALA A 4 6.15 -21.62 -17.19
N GLU A 5 6.48 -20.40 -16.78
CA GLU A 5 6.49 -19.80 -15.43
C GLU A 5 6.00 -18.33 -15.45
N PRO A 6 5.23 -17.84 -14.45
CA PRO A 6 5.07 -16.41 -14.25
C PRO A 6 6.37 -15.88 -13.65
N SER A 7 7.09 -15.09 -14.44
CA SER A 7 8.26 -14.35 -14.04
C SER A 7 8.00 -13.54 -12.77
N HIS A 8 8.97 -13.68 -11.87
CA HIS A 8 9.23 -13.03 -10.58
C HIS A 8 9.19 -11.48 -10.54
N CYS A 9 8.50 -10.79 -11.45
CA CYS A 9 8.52 -9.33 -11.54
C CYS A 9 7.12 -8.75 -11.86
N ALA A 10 6.17 -8.92 -10.96
CA ALA A 10 5.03 -8.01 -10.86
C ALA A 10 4.76 -7.79 -9.37
N VAL A 11 5.38 -6.76 -8.80
CA VAL A 11 5.29 -6.55 -7.35
C VAL A 11 3.85 -6.23 -6.92
N PHE A 12 3.00 -5.62 -7.77
CA PHE A 12 1.54 -5.60 -7.56
C PHE A 12 0.78 -5.35 -8.89
N PRO A 13 -0.07 -6.28 -9.39
CA PRO A 13 -1.06 -5.95 -10.40
C PRO A 13 -2.17 -5.13 -9.72
N ALA A 14 -2.28 -3.85 -10.06
CA ALA A 14 -3.27 -2.93 -9.48
C ALA A 14 -4.71 -3.42 -9.73
N GLN A 15 -5.28 -4.16 -8.78
CA GLN A 15 -6.71 -4.47 -8.79
C GLN A 15 -7.41 -4.17 -7.45
N ASN A 16 -6.70 -4.19 -6.31
CA ASN A 16 -7.24 -3.70 -5.04
C ASN A 16 -6.13 -3.42 -4.00
N ILE A 17 -5.82 -2.14 -3.74
CA ILE A 17 -4.77 -1.72 -2.80
C ILE A 17 -4.95 -2.29 -1.38
N TRP A 18 -6.21 -2.55 -0.99
CA TRP A 18 -6.53 -3.15 0.30
C TRP A 18 -6.12 -4.62 0.36
N GLU A 19 -6.41 -5.38 -0.68
CA GLU A 19 -6.07 -6.81 -0.75
C GLU A 19 -4.56 -6.99 -0.81
N ASP A 20 -3.87 -6.15 -1.58
CA ASP A 20 -2.41 -6.16 -1.69
C ASP A 20 -1.74 -5.88 -0.35
N PHE A 21 -2.22 -4.85 0.37
CA PHE A 21 -1.70 -4.52 1.71
C PHE A 21 -1.97 -5.65 2.71
N LEU A 22 -3.16 -6.27 2.67
CA LEU A 22 -3.49 -7.41 3.53
C LEU A 22 -2.62 -8.63 3.22
N TYR A 23 -2.36 -8.90 1.95
CA TYR A 23 -1.46 -9.97 1.52
C TYR A 23 -0.03 -9.73 2.02
N PHE A 24 0.48 -8.51 1.84
CA PHE A 24 1.77 -8.08 2.37
C PHE A 24 1.87 -8.29 3.89
N ALA A 25 0.89 -7.80 4.65
CA ALA A 25 0.87 -7.93 6.11
C ALA A 25 0.85 -9.41 6.55
N LYS A 26 0.05 -10.25 5.89
CA LYS A 26 -0.02 -11.70 6.20
C LYS A 26 1.33 -12.39 6.03
N ILE A 27 2.09 -12.06 4.99
CA ILE A 27 3.44 -12.60 4.80
C ILE A 27 4.33 -12.18 5.97
N TYR A 28 4.35 -10.90 6.34
CA TYR A 28 5.21 -10.39 7.40
C TYR A 28 4.91 -11.03 8.77
N PHE A 29 3.63 -11.11 9.15
CA PHE A 29 3.26 -11.75 10.41
C PHE A 29 3.61 -13.24 10.44
N ARG A 30 3.45 -13.95 9.32
CA ARG A 30 3.84 -15.36 9.23
C ARG A 30 5.35 -15.55 9.29
N SER A 31 6.12 -14.66 8.67
CA SER A 31 7.56 -14.80 8.54
C SER A 31 8.35 -14.29 9.75
N PHE A 32 7.82 -13.33 10.50
CA PHE A 32 8.56 -12.64 11.57
C PHE A 32 7.78 -12.50 12.88
N GLY A 33 6.59 -13.10 12.98
CA GLY A 33 5.72 -12.95 14.15
C GLY A 33 6.30 -13.48 15.46
N ASP A 34 7.27 -14.40 15.39
CA ASP A 34 8.04 -14.91 16.52
C ASP A 34 9.17 -13.97 16.96
N LEU A 35 9.69 -13.14 16.04
CA LEU A 35 10.80 -12.22 16.29
C LEU A 35 10.33 -10.81 16.68
N VAL A 36 9.16 -10.38 16.21
CA VAL A 36 8.68 -9.00 16.35
C VAL A 36 7.43 -8.94 17.23
N LYS A 37 7.55 -8.25 18.36
CA LYS A 37 6.50 -8.14 19.39
C LYS A 37 5.52 -6.99 19.16
N PHE A 38 5.98 -5.91 18.53
CA PHE A 38 5.18 -4.69 18.33
C PHE A 38 5.19 -4.30 16.87
N TRP A 39 4.00 -4.05 16.34
CA TRP A 39 3.77 -3.75 14.94
C TRP A 39 2.97 -2.45 14.83
N SER A 40 3.34 -1.61 13.86
CA SER A 40 2.53 -0.49 13.41
C SER A 40 2.20 -0.71 11.94
N SER A 41 0.94 -0.50 11.56
CA SER A 41 0.49 -0.69 10.17
C SER A 41 0.91 0.48 9.28
N LEU A 42 0.57 1.70 9.69
CA LEU A 42 0.85 2.94 8.96
C LEU A 42 1.41 3.98 9.93
N ASN A 43 2.41 4.73 9.47
CA ASN A 43 2.89 5.92 10.16
C ASN A 43 2.24 7.17 9.55
N GLU A 44 1.58 7.98 10.37
CA GLU A 44 0.99 9.28 9.98
C GLU A 44 0.11 9.26 8.72
N PRO A 45 -0.97 8.46 8.69
CA PRO A 45 -1.83 8.36 7.50
C PRO A 45 -2.48 9.71 7.11
N ASN A 46 -2.77 10.58 8.09
CA ASN A 46 -3.30 11.92 7.86
C ASN A 46 -2.31 12.82 7.11
N ALA A 47 -1.03 12.77 7.48
CA ALA A 47 0.01 13.54 6.82
C ALA A 47 0.20 13.03 5.38
N TYR A 48 0.27 11.70 5.21
CA TYR A 48 0.40 11.10 3.89
C TYR A 48 -0.76 11.50 2.97
N ALA A 49 -2.01 11.37 3.42
CA ALA A 49 -3.18 11.78 2.64
C ALA A 49 -3.16 13.28 2.26
N LEU A 50 -2.80 14.15 3.20
CA LEU A 50 -2.66 15.59 2.95
C LEU A 50 -1.59 15.89 1.90
N TYR A 51 -0.39 15.34 2.05
CA TYR A 51 0.73 15.66 1.18
C TYR A 51 0.65 14.98 -0.19
N VAL A 52 0.03 13.81 -0.28
CA VAL A 52 -0.11 13.07 -1.54
C VAL A 52 -1.29 13.50 -2.38
N HIS A 53 -2.44 13.84 -1.78
CA HIS A 53 -3.68 14.11 -2.52
C HIS A 53 -4.11 15.58 -2.47
N LEU A 54 -3.82 16.32 -1.39
CA LEU A 54 -4.28 17.70 -1.26
C LEU A 54 -3.20 18.71 -1.67
N ARG A 55 -1.94 18.44 -1.33
CA ARG A 55 -0.80 19.33 -1.65
C ARG A 55 0.04 18.85 -2.84
N GLY A 56 -0.09 17.59 -3.25
CA GLY A 56 0.70 17.00 -4.33
C GLY A 56 2.23 17.05 -4.12
N LEU A 57 2.68 17.14 -2.87
CA LEU A 57 4.11 17.26 -2.53
C LEU A 57 4.80 15.89 -2.42
N TYR A 58 4.05 14.84 -2.10
CA TYR A 58 4.57 13.46 -1.99
C TYR A 58 4.08 12.62 -3.17
N PRO A 59 4.87 11.63 -3.65
CA PRO A 59 4.46 10.75 -4.74
C PRO A 59 3.09 10.07 -4.48
N PRO A 60 2.26 9.85 -5.51
CA PRO A 60 2.45 10.22 -6.92
C PRO A 60 2.24 11.71 -7.25
N GLY A 61 2.12 12.59 -6.26
CA GLY A 61 1.97 14.03 -6.49
C GLY A 61 0.58 14.42 -6.99
N HIS A 62 -0.45 13.69 -6.55
CA HIS A 62 -1.81 13.95 -6.98
C HIS A 62 -2.36 15.21 -6.29
N CYS A 63 -3.01 16.09 -7.04
CA CYS A 63 -3.81 17.17 -6.46
C CYS A 63 -5.27 16.92 -6.85
N SER A 64 -6.05 16.38 -5.93
CA SER A 64 -7.50 16.26 -6.07
C SER A 64 -8.15 17.57 -5.63
N GLU A 65 -9.09 18.09 -6.43
CA GLU A 65 -9.94 19.19 -5.99
C GLU A 65 -10.74 18.74 -4.76
N ILE A 66 -10.72 19.55 -3.69
CA ILE A 66 -11.54 19.28 -2.51
C ILE A 66 -12.95 19.79 -2.83
N GLU A 67 -13.90 18.89 -3.12
CA GLU A 67 -15.31 19.22 -2.98
C GLU A 67 -15.61 19.35 -1.48
N VAL A 68 -15.65 20.60 -1.01
CA VAL A 68 -16.18 20.90 0.32
C VAL A 68 -17.69 20.66 0.24
N VAL A 69 -18.12 19.49 0.70
CA VAL A 69 -19.55 19.20 0.94
C VAL A 69 -20.04 20.23 1.95
N LYS A 70 -20.83 21.20 1.46
CA LYS A 70 -21.52 22.20 2.28
C LYS A 70 -22.67 21.56 3.06
#